data_AF-A0A847HME6-F1
#
_entry.id   AF-A0A847HME6-F1
#
_cell.length_a   1.000
_cell.length_b   1.000
_cell.length_c   1.000
_cell.angle_alpha   90.00
_cell.angle_beta   90.00
_cell.angle_gamma   90.00
#
_symmetry.space_group_name_H-M   'P 1'
#
loop_
_entity.id
_entity.type
_entity.pdbx_description
1 polymer ?
#
loop_
_entity_poly.entity_id
_entity_poly.type
_entity_poly.pdbx_seq_one_letter_code
_entity_poly.pdbx_strand_id
1 'polypeptide(L)'
;MLVIVINILRALQFVVLIRVLLTWIMPGNPPRAIQPLTRQIDKVLKRFQVLIPAGPGYIDLGPMLFLLLIEVINRILITLAFSGGYLPY
;
A
#
# COMPACT_ATOMS: atom_id res chain seq x y z
N MET A 1 -11.85 3.13 -18.02
CA MET A 1 -11.41 2.03 -17.14
C MET A 1 -10.07 2.30 -16.46
N LEU A 2 -9.02 2.69 -17.18
CA LEU A 2 -7.68 2.87 -16.61
C LEU A 2 -7.61 3.94 -15.49
N VAL A 3 -8.33 5.05 -15.64
CA VAL A 3 -8.46 6.09 -14.60
C VAL A 3 -9.06 5.55 -13.30
N ILE A 4 -10.03 4.63 -13.39
CA ILE A 4 -10.66 4.01 -12.21
C ILE A 4 -9.63 3.13 -11.48
N VAL A 5 -8.83 2.37 -12.22
CA VAL A 5 -7.75 1.52 -11.65
C VAL A 5 -6.71 2.38 -10.93
N ILE A 6 -6.28 3.50 -11.53
CA ILE A 6 -5.34 4.44 -10.89
C ILE A 6 -5.92 4.98 -9.58
N ASN A 7 -7.19 5.38 -9.57
CA ASN A 7 -7.84 5.90 -8.37
C ASN A 7 -7.98 4.83 -7.27
N ILE A 8 -8.25 3.58 -7.63
CA ILE A 8 -8.26 2.46 -6.68
C ILE A 8 -6.87 2.23 -6.08
N LEU A 9 -5.81 2.26 -6.90
CA LEU A 9 -4.43 2.12 -6.42
C LEU A 9 -4.06 3.24 -5.45
N ARG A 10 -4.45 4.50 -5.73
CA ARG A 10 -4.25 5.63 -4.82
C ARG A 10 -5.01 5.45 -3.50
N ALA A 11 -6.26 4.99 -3.56
CA ALA A 11 -7.04 4.70 -2.36
C ALA A 11 -6.38 3.60 -1.51
N LEU A 12 -5.87 2.53 -2.14
CA LEU A 12 -5.11 1.48 -1.45
C LEU A 12 -3.83 2.02 -0.81
N GLN A 13 -3.10 2.89 -1.49
CA GLN A 13 -1.93 3.59 -0.96
C GLN A 13 -2.29 4.37 0.32
N PHE A 14 -3.39 5.14 0.27
CA PHE A 14 -3.87 5.92 1.41
C PHE A 14 -4.31 5.03 2.58
N VAL A 15 -4.99 3.92 2.30
CA VAL A 15 -5.41 2.94 3.31
C VAL A 15 -4.19 2.31 4.02
N VAL A 16 -3.14 1.97 3.28
CA VAL A 16 -1.91 1.43 3.89
C VAL A 16 -1.17 2.49 4.68
N LEU A 17 -1.11 3.73 4.19
CA LEU A 17 -0.55 4.84 4.96
C LEU A 17 -1.29 5.02 6.30
N ILE A 18 -2.63 5.02 6.28
CA ILE A 18 -3.45 5.06 7.50
C ILE A 18 -3.09 3.88 8.42
N ARG A 19 -2.93 2.67 7.87
CA ARG A 19 -2.58 1.50 8.68
C ARG A 19 -1.25 1.67 9.39
N VAL A 20 -0.23 2.19 8.70
CA VAL A 20 1.09 2.50 9.29
C VAL A 20 0.95 3.54 10.40
N LEU A 21 0.26 4.64 10.14
CA LEU A 21 0.02 5.68 11.16
C LEU A 21 -0.72 5.13 12.38
N LEU A 22 -1.72 4.26 12.17
CA LEU A 22 -2.43 3.58 13.24
C LEU A 22 -1.51 2.66 14.06
N THR A 23 -0.50 2.03 13.46
CA THR A 23 0.48 1.24 14.24
C THR A 23 1.35 2.09 15.15
N TRP A 24 1.57 3.37 14.82
CA TRP A 24 2.31 4.31 15.67
C TRP A 24 1.46 4.87 16.79
N ILE A 25 0.19 5.19 16.50
CA ILE A 25 -0.73 5.80 17.48
C ILE A 25 -1.32 4.74 18.42
N MET A 26 -1.66 3.55 17.90
CA MET A 26 -2.29 2.45 18.63
C MET A 26 -1.65 1.11 18.26
N PRO A 27 -0.47 0.78 18.81
CA PRO A 27 0.15 -0.52 18.60
C PRO A 27 -0.72 -1.63 19.19
N GLY A 28 -1.09 -2.61 18.36
CA GLY A 28 -1.68 -3.89 18.79
C GLY A 28 -3.21 -4.00 18.78
N ASN A 29 -3.97 -2.94 19.07
CA ASN A 29 -5.43 -3.08 19.22
C ASN A 29 -6.25 -1.98 18.52
N PRO A 30 -6.58 -2.14 17.23
CA PRO A 30 -7.45 -1.21 16.54
C PRO A 30 -8.92 -1.29 17.06
N PRO A 31 -9.68 -0.17 17.02
CA PRO A 31 -11.10 -0.15 17.40
C PRO A 31 -11.93 -1.22 16.69
N ARG A 32 -12.89 -1.82 17.39
CA ARG A 32 -13.74 -2.93 16.88
C ARG A 32 -14.41 -2.61 15.54
N ALA A 33 -14.79 -1.35 15.33
CA ALA A 33 -15.42 -0.89 14.08
C ALA A 33 -14.50 -1.04 12.85
N ILE A 34 -13.18 -0.86 13.00
CA ILE A 34 -12.21 -0.92 11.90
C ILE A 34 -11.40 -2.22 11.86
N GLN A 35 -11.54 -3.08 12.87
CA GLN A 35 -10.89 -4.40 12.92
C GLN A 35 -11.08 -5.27 11.67
N PRO A 36 -12.27 -5.40 11.05
CA PRO A 36 -12.40 -6.24 9.86
C PRO A 36 -11.59 -5.69 8.69
N LEU A 37 -11.55 -4.37 8.53
CA LEU A 37 -10.77 -3.70 7.49
C LEU A 37 -9.27 -3.88 7.73
N THR A 38 -8.80 -3.61 8.95
CA THR A 38 -7.38 -3.76 9.29
C THR A 38 -6.89 -5.20 9.15
N ARG A 39 -7.70 -6.21 9.52
CA ARG A 39 -7.34 -7.63 9.30
C ARG A 39 -7.14 -7.99 7.83
N GLN A 40 -7.96 -7.45 6.93
CA GLN A 40 -7.80 -7.70 5.49
C GLN A 40 -6.50 -7.08 4.97
N ILE A 41 -6.22 -5.84 5.39
CA ILE A 41 -4.97 -5.14 5.05
C ILE A 41 -3.77 -5.92 5.58
N ASP A 42 -3.82 -6.34 6.85
CA ASP A 42 -2.75 -7.11 7.49
C ASP A 42 -2.50 -8.43 6.77
N LYS A 43 -3.54 -9.12 6.28
CA LYS A 43 -3.40 -10.36 5.49
C LYS A 43 -2.66 -10.13 4.17
N VAL A 44 -2.79 -8.96 3.56
CA VAL A 44 -2.05 -8.59 2.35
C VAL A 44 -0.63 -8.18 2.72
N LEU A 45 -0.46 -7.26 3.67
CA LEU A 45 0.83 -6.75 4.13
C LEU A 45 1.73 -7.85 4.69
N LYS A 46 1.17 -8.88 5.33
CA LYS A 46 1.93 -10.03 5.86
C LYS A 46 2.75 -10.75 4.78
N ARG A 47 2.32 -10.72 3.51
CA ARG A 47 3.08 -11.31 2.40
C ARG A 47 4.32 -10.51 2.04
N PHE A 48 4.31 -9.23 2.38
CA PHE A 48 5.41 -8.29 2.18
C PHE A 48 6.21 -8.07 3.47
N GLN A 49 5.87 -8.76 4.56
CA GLN A 49 6.49 -8.56 5.87
C GLN A 49 7.99 -8.85 5.78
N VAL A 50 8.79 -7.81 6.03
CA VAL A 50 10.24 -7.90 6.07
C VAL A 50 10.67 -7.23 7.37
N LEU A 51 10.99 -8.07 8.36
CA LEU A 51 11.44 -7.62 9.66
C LEU A 51 12.95 -7.45 9.63
N ILE A 52 13.41 -6.20 9.73
CA ILE A 52 14.83 -5.89 9.87
C ILE A 52 15.12 -5.66 11.37
N PRO A 53 16.15 -6.32 11.93
CA PRO A 53 16.58 -6.04 13.29
C PRO A 53 17.08 -4.60 13.39
N ALA A 54 16.53 -3.85 14.34
CA ALA A 54 16.88 -2.45 14.59
C ALA A 54 17.02 -2.23 16.10
N GLY A 55 18.25 -2.38 16.60
CA GLY A 55 18.57 -2.27 18.03
C GLY A 55 17.85 -3.35 18.86
N PRO A 56 17.08 -3.00 19.91
CA PRO A 56 16.37 -3.95 20.76
C PRO A 56 15.06 -4.47 20.14
N GLY A 57 14.66 -4.01 18.95
CA GLY A 57 13.40 -4.38 18.31
C GLY A 57 13.53 -4.73 16.82
N TYR A 58 12.38 -4.88 16.17
CA TYR A 58 12.27 -5.13 14.73
C TYR A 58 11.50 -3.99 14.06
N ILE A 59 11.98 -3.55 12.90
CA ILE A 59 11.24 -2.65 12.02
C ILE A 59 10.62 -3.50 10.91
N ASP A 60 9.31 -3.38 10.73
CA ASP A 60 8.61 -3.99 9.59
C ASP A 60 8.69 -3.06 8.37
N LEU A 61 9.48 -3.45 7.37
CA LEU A 61 9.57 -2.77 6.08
C LEU A 61 8.43 -3.15 5.12
N GLY A 62 7.59 -4.13 5.46
CA GLY A 62 6.53 -4.60 4.58
C GLY A 62 5.57 -3.52 4.09
N PRO A 63 5.12 -2.57 4.94
CA PRO A 63 4.34 -1.44 4.48
C PRO A 63 5.06 -0.57 3.45
N MET A 64 6.37 -0.32 3.62
CA MET A 64 7.15 0.47 2.67
C MET A 64 7.31 -0.25 1.33
N LEU A 65 7.61 -1.55 1.37
CA LEU A 65 7.71 -2.38 0.16
C LEU A 65 6.39 -2.42 -0.60
N PHE A 66 5.26 -2.52 0.11
CA PHE A 66 3.94 -2.51 -0.49
C PHE A 66 3.59 -1.16 -1.14
N LEU A 67 3.91 -0.05 -0.48
CA LEU A 67 3.71 1.30 -1.05
C LEU A 67 4.57 1.52 -2.30
N LEU A 68 5.81 1.04 -2.29
CA LEU A 68 6.71 1.10 -3.44
C LEU A 68 6.17 0.26 -4.61
N LEU A 69 5.67 -0.94 -4.34
CA LEU A 69 5.05 -1.78 -5.37
C LEU A 69 3.84 -1.09 -6.02
N ILE A 70 2.95 -0.49 -5.22
CA ILE A 70 1.82 0.27 -5.75
C ILE A 70 2.31 1.43 -6.63
N GLU A 71 3.33 2.16 -6.21
CA GLU A 71 3.89 3.29 -6.96
C GLU A 71 4.47 2.84 -8.31
N VAL A 72 5.21 1.73 -8.34
CA VAL A 72 5.75 1.15 -9.57
C VAL A 72 4.62 0.76 -10.52
N ILE A 73 3.60 0.04 -10.03
CA ILE A 73 2.44 -0.35 -10.84
C ILE A 73 1.74 0.90 -11.39
N ASN A 74 1.52 1.91 -10.54
CA ASN A 74 0.87 3.14 -10.93
C ASN A 74 1.65 3.89 -12.02
N ARG A 75 2.98 4.00 -11.89
CA ARG A 75 3.84 4.59 -12.93
C ARG A 75 3.76 3.84 -14.25
N ILE A 76 3.84 2.52 -14.22
CA ILE A 76 3.70 1.69 -15.43
C ILE A 76 2.34 1.93 -16.09
N LEU A 77 1.25 1.91 -15.32
CA LEU A 77 -0.10 2.16 -15.85
C LEU A 77 -0.24 3.56 -16.45
N ILE A 78 0.31 4.57 -15.79
CA ILE A 78 0.33 5.95 -16.28
C ILE A 78 1.13 6.03 -17.59
N THR A 79 2.33 5.48 -17.63
CA THR A 79 3.18 5.45 -18.83
C THR A 79 2.48 4.74 -19.98
N LEU A 80 1.85 3.58 -19.73
CA LEU A 80 1.10 2.84 -20.75
C LEU A 80 -0.09 3.66 -21.27
N ALA A 81 -0.84 4.31 -20.38
CA ALA A 81 -1.98 5.15 -20.76
C ALA A 81 -1.56 6.33 -21.64
N PHE A 82 -0.42 6.97 -21.35
CA PHE A 82 0.11 8.05 -22.17
C PHE A 82 0.73 7.53 -23.47
N SER A 83 1.45 6.41 -23.46
CA SER A 83 2.07 5.83 -24.66
C SER A 83 1.03 5.39 -25.70
N GLY A 84 -0.14 4.92 -25.27
CA GLY A 84 -1.26 4.58 -26.17
C GLY A 84 -1.95 5.80 -26.79
N GLY A 85 -1.70 7.01 -26.28
CA GLY A 85 -2.18 8.27 -26.86
C GLY A 85 -1.27 8.87 -27.93
N TYR A 86 -0.03 8.38 -28.06
CA TYR A 86 0.95 8.80 -29.06
C TYR A 86 1.13 7.76 -30.18
N LEU A 87 0.04 7.16 -30.67
CA LEU A 87 0.07 6.50 -31.98
C LEU A 87 -0.28 7.55 -33.04
N PRO A 88 0.71 8.11 -33.77
CA PRO A 88 0.42 8.91 -34.94
C PRO A 88 -0.06 7.95 -36.04
N TYR A 89 -1.35 8.05 -36.39
CA TYR A 89 -1.78 7.70 -37.73
C TYR A 89 -1.52 8.91 -38.62
#